data_AF-A0A815W6V2-F1
#
_entry.id   AF-A0A815W6V2-F1
#
_cell.length_a   1.000
_cell.length_b   1.000
_cell.length_c   1.000
_cell.angle_alpha   90.00
_cell.angle_beta   90.00
_cell.angle_gamma   90.00
#
_symmetry.space_group_name_H-M   'P 1'
#
loop_
_entity.id
_entity.type
_entity.pdbx_description
1 polymer ?
#
loop_
_entity_poly.entity_id
_entity_poly.type
_entity_poly.pdbx_seq_one_letter_code
_entity_poly.pdbx_strand_id
1 'polypeptide(L)'
;MYKKIIYKINSEKYDIGLNKKQTTKLSLIELDQGDWKMLELIEFVLKPVVHATELVSGSQYPTIGISYFVIFQIREFLEDINDHTVHDWKILYYLKSLLLKQVQKYFLIIIQN
;
A
#
# COMPACT_ATOMS: atom_id res chain seq x y z
N MET A 1 -4.08 13.15 4.75
CA MET A 1 -4.97 14.32 4.52
C MET A 1 -6.43 13.91 4.31
N TYR A 2 -6.71 12.95 3.43
CA TYR A 2 -8.08 12.50 3.10
C TYR A 2 -8.86 11.84 4.24
N LYS A 3 -8.20 11.09 5.15
CA LYS A 3 -8.83 10.44 6.31
C LYS A 3 -9.70 11.40 7.14
N LYS A 4 -9.17 12.58 7.50
CA LYS A 4 -9.91 13.60 8.29
C LYS A 4 -11.14 14.13 7.56
N ILE A 5 -11.04 14.32 6.24
CA ILE A 5 -12.14 14.82 5.40
C ILE A 5 -13.24 13.76 5.32
N ILE A 6 -12.86 12.49 5.10
CA ILE A 6 -13.81 11.37 5.01
C ILE A 6 -14.53 11.16 6.35
N TYR A 7 -13.80 11.23 7.47
CA TYR A 7 -14.43 11.19 8.79
C TYR A 7 -15.45 12.31 9.00
N LYS A 8 -15.09 13.54 8.62
CA LYS A 8 -15.99 14.69 8.74
C LYS A 8 -17.26 14.53 7.89
N ILE A 9 -17.11 14.08 6.65
CA ILE A 9 -18.24 13.82 5.74
C ILE A 9 -19.15 12.73 6.32
N ASN A 10 -18.58 11.67 6.90
CA ASN A 10 -19.35 10.59 7.51
C ASN A 10 -20.04 10.99 8.82
N SER A 11 -19.42 11.86 9.63
CA SER A 11 -20.02 12.35 10.87
C SER A 11 -21.17 13.32 10.63
N GLU A 12 -21.07 14.14 9.57
CA GLU A 12 -22.06 15.17 9.24
C GLU A 12 -23.11 14.69 8.23
N LYS A 13 -23.08 13.42 7.80
CA LYS A 13 -23.89 12.91 6.66
C LYS A 13 -25.40 13.08 6.79
N TYR A 14 -25.90 13.18 8.02
CA TYR A 14 -27.32 13.42 8.31
C TYR A 14 -27.68 14.91 8.33
N ASP A 15 -26.69 15.80 8.45
CA ASP A 15 -26.86 17.24 8.58
C ASP A 15 -26.63 17.99 7.25
N ILE A 16 -25.85 17.41 6.33
CA ILE A 16 -25.47 18.03 5.04
C ILE A 16 -26.55 17.91 3.93
N GLY A 17 -27.81 17.65 4.28
CA GLY A 17 -28.93 17.67 3.34
C GLY A 17 -28.91 16.57 2.27
N LEU A 18 -28.19 15.46 2.49
CA LEU A 18 -28.18 14.32 1.58
C LEU A 18 -29.54 13.62 1.56
N ASN A 19 -29.96 13.14 0.39
CA ASN A 19 -31.17 12.32 0.31
C ASN A 19 -30.92 10.91 0.88
N LYS A 20 -32.01 10.19 1.18
CA LYS A 20 -31.93 8.84 1.78
C LYS A 20 -31.05 7.87 0.97
N LYS A 21 -31.13 7.91 -0.36
CA LYS A 21 -30.31 7.03 -1.23
C LYS A 21 -28.81 7.36 -1.13
N GLN A 22 -28.45 8.63 -1.07
CA GLN A 22 -27.06 9.08 -0.91
C GLN A 22 -26.52 8.72 0.47
N THR A 23 -27.31 8.95 1.52
CA THR A 23 -26.96 8.60 2.90
C THR A 23 -26.71 7.11 3.05
N THR A 24 -27.59 6.27 2.49
CA THR A 24 -27.41 4.81 2.48
C THR A 24 -26.13 4.42 1.74
N LYS A 25 -25.87 5.00 0.56
CA LYS A 25 -24.63 4.73 -0.18
C LYS A 25 -23.38 5.13 0.60
N LEU A 26 -23.40 6.28 1.28
CA LEU A 26 -22.28 6.76 2.07
C LEU A 26 -22.03 5.87 3.30
N SER A 27 -23.08 5.41 3.96
CA SER A 27 -22.97 4.46 5.08
C SER A 27 -22.46 3.08 4.64
N LEU A 28 -22.69 2.66 3.38
CA LEU A 28 -22.16 1.40 2.86
C LEU A 28 -20.64 1.43 2.60
N ILE A 29 -20.06 2.62 2.45
CA ILE A 29 -18.63 2.80 2.19
C ILE A 29 -17.90 3.43 3.38
N GLU A 30 -18.58 3.54 4.52
CA GLU A 30 -18.00 4.06 5.74
C GLU A 30 -16.98 3.07 6.28
N LEU A 31 -15.73 3.51 6.31
CA LEU A 31 -14.61 2.72 6.80
C LEU A 31 -14.54 2.80 8.33
N ASP A 32 -14.45 1.65 8.97
CA ASP A 32 -14.24 1.58 10.41
C ASP A 32 -12.76 1.79 10.78
N GLN A 33 -12.44 1.78 12.07
CA GLN A 33 -11.07 1.98 12.55
C GLN A 33 -10.11 0.89 12.05
N GLY A 34 -10.59 -0.35 11.92
CA GLY A 34 -9.83 -1.49 11.42
C GLY A 34 -9.51 -1.35 9.93
N ASP A 35 -10.48 -0.92 9.13
CA ASP A 35 -10.30 -0.63 7.71
C ASP A 35 -9.23 0.43 7.47
N TRP A 36 -9.25 1.52 8.25
CA TRP A 36 -8.23 2.56 8.16
C TRP A 36 -6.84 2.05 8.53
N LYS A 37 -6.75 1.20 9.56
CA LYS A 37 -5.48 0.58 9.96
C LYS A 37 -4.96 -0.36 8.87
N MET A 38 -5.85 -1.11 8.23
CA MET A 38 -5.51 -1.96 7.09
C MET A 38 -4.99 -1.14 5.90
N LEU A 39 -5.65 -0.02 5.57
CA LEU A 39 -5.19 0.89 4.53
C LEU A 39 -3.80 1.47 4.82
N GLU A 40 -3.55 1.86 6.08
CA GLU A 40 -2.23 2.34 6.52
C GLU A 40 -1.15 1.27 6.37
N LEU A 41 -1.46 0.00 6.69
CA LEU A 41 -0.55 -1.14 6.47
C LEU A 41 -0.30 -1.39 4.99
N ILE A 42 -1.34 -1.36 4.16
CA ILE A 42 -1.20 -1.51 2.70
C ILE A 42 -0.32 -0.41 2.12
N GLU A 43 -0.56 0.85 2.50
CA GLU A 43 0.24 2.00 2.06
C GLU A 43 1.70 1.84 2.50
N PHE A 44 1.93 1.43 3.75
CA PHE A 44 3.26 1.19 4.30
C PHE A 44 4.06 0.17 3.48
N VAL A 45 3.45 -0.97 3.11
CA VAL A 45 4.15 -2.02 2.35
C VAL A 45 4.31 -1.64 0.87
N LEU A 46 3.35 -0.92 0.28
CA LEU A 46 3.40 -0.55 -1.14
C LEU A 46 4.36 0.60 -1.42
N LYS A 47 4.49 1.56 -0.51
CA LYS A 47 5.26 2.79 -0.75
C LYS A 47 6.72 2.55 -1.15
N PRO A 48 7.48 1.64 -0.51
CA PRO A 48 8.84 1.30 -0.95
C PRO A 48 8.88 0.72 -2.37
N VAL A 49 7.90 -0.11 -2.72
CA VAL A 49 7.80 -0.75 -4.03
C VAL A 49 7.47 0.28 -5.13
N VAL A 50 6.57 1.22 -4.85
CA VAL A 50 6.24 2.32 -5.76
C VAL A 50 7.49 3.17 -6.01
N HIS A 51 8.18 3.59 -4.95
CA HIS A 51 9.38 4.41 -5.08
C HIS A 51 10.48 3.72 -5.89
N ALA A 52 10.71 2.44 -5.62
CA ALA A 52 11.63 1.64 -6.41
C ALA A 52 11.22 1.52 -7.88
N THR A 53 9.93 1.33 -8.14
CA THR A 53 9.40 1.27 -9.52
C THR A 53 9.59 2.60 -10.23
N GLU A 54 9.34 3.74 -9.57
CA GLU A 54 9.59 5.08 -10.10
C GLU A 54 11.07 5.31 -10.42
N LEU A 55 11.99 4.87 -9.55
CA LEU A 55 13.43 4.98 -9.77
C LEU A 55 13.89 4.16 -10.99
N VAL A 56 13.38 2.93 -11.14
CA VAL A 56 13.72 2.04 -12.25
C VAL A 56 13.06 2.49 -13.56
N SER A 57 11.83 3.00 -13.52
CA SER A 57 11.08 3.41 -14.71
C SER A 57 11.37 4.84 -15.19
N GLY A 58 11.78 5.73 -14.30
CA GLY A 58 12.00 7.16 -14.58
C GLY A 58 13.37 7.49 -15.16
N SER A 59 14.29 6.53 -15.22
CA SER A 59 15.61 6.73 -15.83
C SER A 59 15.58 6.25 -17.28
N GLN A 60 16.03 7.09 -18.22
CA GLN A 60 16.12 6.75 -19.66
C GLN A 60 16.90 5.46 -19.91
N TYR A 61 17.81 5.12 -19.01
CA TYR A 61 18.39 3.79 -18.80
C TYR A 61 18.80 3.72 -17.33
N PRO A 62 18.04 3.07 -16.42
CA PRO A 62 18.61 2.72 -15.14
C PRO A 62 19.84 1.85 -15.43
N THR A 63 21.03 2.26 -14.98
CA THR A 63 22.18 1.36 -15.04
C THR A 63 21.79 0.09 -14.29
N ILE A 64 22.09 -1.08 -14.86
CA ILE A 64 21.74 -2.40 -14.29
C ILE A 64 22.09 -2.49 -12.79
N GLY A 65 23.19 -1.86 -12.36
CA GLY A 65 23.59 -1.77 -10.96
C GLY A 65 22.60 -1.03 -10.05
N ILE A 66 22.01 0.08 -10.49
CA ILE A 66 20.99 0.83 -9.72
C ILE A 66 19.71 0.00 -9.61
N SER A 67 19.25 -0.60 -10.71
CA SER A 67 18.09 -1.50 -10.67
C SER A 67 18.32 -2.66 -9.71
N TYR A 68 19.48 -3.32 -9.81
CA TYR A 68 19.83 -4.44 -8.94
C TYR A 68 19.86 -4.04 -7.46
N PHE A 69 20.48 -2.90 -7.15
CA PHE A 69 20.55 -2.38 -5.78
C PHE A 69 19.17 -2.06 -5.21
N VAL A 70 18.31 -1.40 -5.98
CA VAL A 70 16.95 -1.05 -5.56
C VAL A 70 16.09 -2.30 -5.36
N ILE A 71 16.20 -3.29 -6.26
CA ILE A 71 15.52 -4.59 -6.12
C ILE A 71 15.97 -5.31 -4.85
N PHE A 72 17.27 -5.31 -4.58
CA PHE A 72 17.85 -5.92 -3.39
C PHE A 72 17.28 -5.29 -2.12
N GLN A 73 17.20 -3.96 -2.05
CA GLN A 73 16.63 -3.25 -0.89
C GLN A 73 15.13 -3.56 -0.69
N ILE A 74 14.33 -3.60 -1.76
CA ILE A 74 12.92 -4.01 -1.65
C ILE A 74 12.82 -5.43 -1.11
N ARG A 75 13.66 -6.33 -1.63
CA ARG A 75 13.67 -7.72 -1.21
C ARG A 75 13.99 -7.84 0.27
N GLU A 76 15.03 -7.16 0.75
CA GLU A 76 15.37 -7.12 2.18
C GLU A 76 14.20 -6.58 3.01
N PHE A 77 13.57 -5.49 2.59
CA PHE A 77 12.39 -4.95 3.28
C PHE A 77 11.22 -5.94 3.35
N LEU A 78 10.95 -6.67 2.27
CA LEU A 78 9.85 -7.64 2.21
C LEU A 78 10.17 -8.95 2.94
N GLU A 79 11.45 -9.35 3.01
CA GLU A 79 11.95 -10.51 3.74
C GLU A 79 12.18 -10.21 5.23
N ASP A 80 12.22 -8.93 5.64
CA ASP A 80 12.30 -8.55 7.05
C ASP A 80 10.96 -8.78 7.76
N ILE A 81 10.93 -9.86 8.55
CA ILE A 81 9.77 -10.35 9.31
C ILE A 81 9.79 -9.81 10.75
N ASN A 82 10.88 -9.13 11.17
CA ASN A 82 11.12 -8.79 12.58
C ASN A 82 10.56 -7.42 12.98
N ASP A 83 9.68 -6.82 12.18
CA ASP A 83 9.02 -5.58 12.53
C ASP A 83 7.88 -5.82 13.54
N HIS A 84 8.27 -6.23 14.75
CA HIS A 84 7.38 -6.43 15.90
C HIS A 84 6.83 -5.10 16.45
N THR A 85 7.23 -3.96 15.88
CA THR A 85 6.69 -2.65 16.29
C THR A 85 5.24 -2.47 15.84
N VAL A 86 4.77 -3.29 14.89
CA VAL A 86 3.41 -3.25 14.36
C VAL A 86 2.52 -4.26 15.10
N HIS A 87 1.49 -3.75 15.79
CA HIS A 87 0.55 -4.58 16.55
C HIS A 87 -0.12 -5.69 15.71
N ASP A 88 -0.24 -5.49 14.38
CA ASP A 88 -0.83 -6.42 13.42
C ASP A 88 0.23 -7.13 12.55
N TRP A 89 1.35 -7.52 13.13
CA TRP A 89 2.48 -8.13 12.44
C TRP A 89 2.10 -9.32 11.52
N LYS A 90 1.05 -10.09 11.85
CA LYS A 90 0.56 -11.21 11.01
C LYS A 90 0.02 -10.73 9.66
N ILE A 91 -0.76 -9.64 9.67
CA ILE A 91 -1.33 -9.06 8.45
C ILE A 91 -0.21 -8.43 7.63
N LEU A 92 0.70 -7.70 8.29
CA LEU A 92 1.88 -7.13 7.65
C LEU A 92 2.73 -8.20 6.96
N TYR A 93 3.00 -9.31 7.65
CA TYR A 93 3.71 -10.46 7.10
C TYR A 93 3.00 -11.02 5.85
N TYR A 94 1.67 -11.20 5.93
CA TYR A 94 0.90 -11.69 4.80
C TYR A 94 1.01 -10.74 3.59
N LEU A 95 0.84 -9.43 3.80
CA LEU A 95 0.97 -8.41 2.75
C LEU A 95 2.37 -8.40 2.13
N LYS A 96 3.43 -8.40 2.95
CA LYS A 96 4.83 -8.49 2.48
C LYS A 96 5.05 -9.75 1.65
N SER A 97 4.54 -10.90 2.10
CA SER A 97 4.69 -12.18 1.38
C SER A 97 3.98 -12.20 0.03
N LEU A 98 2.81 -11.56 -0.09
CA LEU A 98 2.09 -11.42 -1.35
C LEU A 98 2.86 -10.52 -2.33
N LEU A 99 3.34 -9.38 -1.84
CA LEU A 99 4.12 -8.44 -2.64
C LEU A 99 5.45 -9.05 -3.09
N LEU A 100 6.14 -9.79 -2.22
CA LEU A 100 7.38 -10.47 -2.56
C LEU A 100 7.19 -11.45 -3.72
N LYS A 101 6.13 -12.26 -3.69
CA LYS A 101 5.79 -13.17 -4.79
C LYS A 101 5.56 -12.42 -6.10
N GLN A 102 4.87 -11.28 -6.04
CA GLN A 102 4.57 -10.49 -7.22
C GLN A 102 5.84 -9.83 -7.79
N VAL A 103 6.66 -9.25 -6.93
CA VAL A 103 7.96 -8.65 -7.24
C VAL A 103 8.88 -9.69 -7.90
N GLN A 104 9.04 -10.87 -7.29
CA GLN A 104 9.85 -11.96 -7.85
C GLN A 104 9.38 -12.38 -9.24
N LYS A 105 8.06 -12.46 -9.46
CA LYS A 105 7.49 -12.77 -10.78
C LYS A 105 7.85 -11.73 -11.83
N TYR A 106 7.80 -10.44 -11.50
CA TYR A 106 8.18 -9.37 -12.44
C TYR A 106 9.69 -9.34 -12.73
N PHE A 107 10.53 -9.57 -11.72
CA PHE A 107 11.99 -9.50 -11.92
C PHE A 107 12.59 -10.74 -12.60
N LEU A 108 11.98 -11.93 -12.46
CA LEU A 108 12.35 -13.10 -13.27
C LEU A 108 12.19 -12.84 -14.78
N ILE A 109 11.20 -12.04 -15.17
CA ILE A 109 10.94 -11.67 -16.58
C ILE A 109 12.00 -10.67 -17.09
N ILE A 110 12.52 -9.81 -16.22
CA ILE A 110 13.50 -8.78 -16.58
C ILE A 110 14.91 -9.36 -16.75
N ILE A 111 15.27 -10.43 -16.02
CA ILE A 111 16.62 -11.03 -16.06
C ILE A 111 16.78 -12.04 -17.23
N GLN A 112 15.67 -12.52 -17.81
CA GLN A 112 15.69 -13.50 -18.91
C GLN A 112 15.62 -12.88 -20.33
N ASN A 113 15.49 -11.56 -20.43
CA ASN A 113 15.57 -10.79 -21.69
C ASN A 113 16.86 -9.97 -21.72
#